data_AF-A0A6N8JNH1-F1
#
_entry.id   AF-A0A6N8JNH1-F1
#
_cell.length_a   1.000
_cell.length_b   1.000
_cell.length_c   1.000
_cell.angle_alpha   90.00
_cell.angle_beta   90.00
_cell.angle_gamma   90.00
#
_symmetry.space_group_name_H-M   'P 1'
#
loop_
_entity.id
_entity.type
_entity.pdbx_description
1 polymer ?
#
loop_
_entity_poly.entity_id
_entity_poly.type
_entity_poly.pdbx_seq_one_letter_code
_entity_poly.pdbx_strand_id
1 'polypeptide(L)'
;MRRSNIELLRIASMLMIVMFHFSVHGPWPETGPLASQVAVEMLSFGGKLGVNCFVLITGYFMVRGSLKVTSLLRVALETWFYSFALLGIFLVVQPDLVTPEKLEKALLPLMSGEYWFITCYVALMAASPFLNLLYRHLGAVGMSRLAAVGFVVLSLVPTASTFNPLGSDLVWFFYLYLLGGWIRDLTEGDDEAGQARAKAGGLCCLDPVRIAEGMGGWAIVGGVGFVWASMAVLGWAHQVFGFDRILPDYFIWQYMVPTFIASLGTFLAFQKLAIGSVPWINRAAGSALGVYLIHDNPIMRAWLWPHVAGLYAAGWPAILAGGIGAALAVYALGALIDAARRTWLEKPLLAWISRRFAARLARADRWFGQVEQPRAIDV
;
A
#
# COMPACT_ATOMS: atom_id res chain seq x y z
N MET A 1 6.33 15.95 -14.11
CA MET A 1 4.87 16.20 -13.96
C MET A 1 4.26 15.04 -13.19
N ARG A 2 3.26 15.29 -12.32
CA ARG A 2 2.49 14.19 -11.70
C ARG A 2 1.66 13.50 -12.79
N ARG A 3 1.68 12.17 -12.79
CA ARG A 3 0.94 11.36 -13.76
C ARG A 3 -0.42 11.02 -13.17
N SER A 4 -1.48 11.63 -13.68
CA SER A 4 -2.81 11.52 -13.06
C SER A 4 -3.36 10.10 -13.06
N ASN A 5 -2.95 9.25 -14.00
CA ASN A 5 -3.32 7.84 -13.99
C ASN A 5 -2.76 7.09 -12.77
N ILE A 6 -1.49 7.33 -12.41
CA ILE A 6 -0.89 6.74 -11.20
C ILE A 6 -1.45 7.38 -9.92
N GLU A 7 -1.78 8.68 -9.95
CA GLU A 7 -2.48 9.31 -8.83
C GLU A 7 -3.90 8.76 -8.66
N LEU A 8 -4.61 8.43 -9.75
CA LEU A 8 -5.90 7.75 -9.68
C LEU A 8 -5.77 6.34 -9.08
N LEU A 9 -4.71 5.60 -9.43
CA LEU A 9 -4.39 4.31 -8.78
C LEU A 9 -4.24 4.49 -7.27
N ARG A 10 -3.55 5.55 -6.82
CA ARG A 10 -3.40 5.85 -5.38
C ARG A 10 -4.75 6.05 -4.69
N ILE A 11 -5.70 6.74 -5.34
CA ILE A 11 -7.07 6.92 -4.82
C ILE A 11 -7.77 5.56 -4.75
N ALA A 12 -7.75 4.79 -5.84
CA ALA A 12 -8.38 3.47 -5.91
C ALA A 12 -7.82 2.52 -4.85
N SER A 13 -6.50 2.49 -4.67
CA SER A 13 -5.82 1.72 -3.62
C SER A 13 -6.27 2.14 -2.23
N MET A 14 -6.42 3.44 -1.95
CA MET A 14 -6.90 3.89 -0.64
C MET A 14 -8.35 3.49 -0.40
N LEU A 15 -9.23 3.60 -1.40
CA LEU A 15 -10.61 3.13 -1.28
C LEU A 15 -10.68 1.63 -0.95
N MET A 16 -9.84 0.82 -1.60
CA MET A 16 -9.74 -0.61 -1.31
C MET A 16 -9.21 -0.90 0.10
N ILE A 17 -8.25 -0.10 0.60
CA ILE A 17 -7.75 -0.20 1.98
C ILE A 17 -8.86 0.17 2.99
N VAL A 18 -9.66 1.21 2.72
CA VAL A 18 -10.77 1.57 3.59
C VAL A 18 -11.83 0.46 3.62
N MET A 19 -12.16 -0.15 2.48
CA MET A 19 -13.06 -1.31 2.44
C MET A 19 -12.51 -2.50 3.24
N PHE A 20 -11.20 -2.73 3.21
CA PHE A 20 -10.58 -3.74 4.06
C PHE A 20 -10.75 -3.43 5.55
N HIS A 21 -10.51 -2.19 5.99
CA HIS A 21 -10.72 -1.79 7.37
C HIS A 21 -12.19 -1.83 7.81
N PHE A 22 -13.12 -1.55 6.89
CA PHE A 22 -14.54 -1.81 7.11
C PHE A 22 -14.78 -3.30 7.41
N SER A 23 -14.19 -4.20 6.63
CA SER A 23 -14.34 -5.65 6.83
C SER A 23 -13.65 -6.18 8.09
N VAL A 24 -12.47 -5.68 8.46
CA VAL A 24 -11.72 -6.22 9.61
C VAL A 24 -12.01 -5.53 10.94
N HIS A 25 -12.54 -4.31 10.92
CA HIS A 25 -12.85 -3.55 12.15
C HIS A 25 -14.35 -3.34 12.37
N GLY A 26 -15.20 -3.67 11.39
CA GLY A 26 -16.63 -3.69 11.58
C GLY A 26 -17.06 -4.78 12.57
N PRO A 27 -18.16 -4.57 13.33
CA PRO A 27 -18.64 -5.50 14.34
C PRO A 27 -19.45 -6.63 13.67
N TRP A 28 -18.78 -7.44 12.84
CA TRP A 28 -19.41 -8.52 12.11
C TRP A 28 -19.57 -9.76 13.00
N PRO A 29 -20.75 -10.41 13.02
CA PRO A 29 -20.94 -11.66 13.75
C PRO A 29 -20.03 -12.78 13.21
N GLU A 30 -19.46 -13.58 14.12
CA GLU A 30 -18.65 -14.77 13.78
C GLU A 30 -19.48 -15.84 13.05
N THR A 31 -20.78 -15.91 13.33
CA THR A 31 -21.72 -16.86 12.72
C THR A 31 -22.87 -16.11 12.05
N GLY A 32 -23.33 -16.63 10.92
CA GLY A 32 -24.44 -16.05 10.18
C GLY A 32 -24.57 -16.62 8.77
N PRO A 33 -25.46 -16.04 7.94
CA PRO A 33 -25.65 -16.52 6.58
C PRO A 33 -24.34 -16.49 5.78
N LEU A 34 -24.02 -17.59 5.09
CA LEU A 34 -22.80 -17.72 4.27
C LEU A 34 -22.61 -16.53 3.33
N ALA A 35 -23.69 -16.07 2.66
CA ALA A 35 -23.63 -14.95 1.75
C ALA A 35 -23.19 -13.63 2.42
N SER A 36 -23.60 -13.38 3.67
CA SER A 36 -23.19 -12.19 4.44
C SER A 36 -21.72 -12.29 4.88
N GLN A 37 -21.26 -13.47 5.32
CA GLN A 37 -19.86 -13.70 5.68
C GLN A 37 -18.94 -13.51 4.48
N VAL A 38 -19.28 -14.17 3.37
CA VAL A 38 -18.54 -14.05 2.11
C VAL A 38 -18.55 -12.60 1.61
N ALA A 39 -19.63 -11.84 1.76
CA ALA A 39 -19.66 -10.43 1.36
C ALA A 39 -18.71 -9.54 2.18
N VAL A 40 -18.63 -9.73 3.50
CA VAL A 40 -17.65 -9.03 4.36
C VAL A 40 -16.23 -9.40 3.92
N GLU A 41 -15.98 -10.68 3.71
CA GLU A 41 -14.70 -11.23 3.27
C GLU A 41 -14.28 -10.70 1.89
N MET A 42 -15.19 -10.65 0.90
CA MET A 42 -14.89 -10.14 -0.45
C MET A 42 -14.41 -8.69 -0.44
N LEU A 43 -14.96 -7.85 0.44
CA LEU A 43 -14.54 -6.46 0.63
C LEU A 43 -13.13 -6.35 1.23
N SER A 44 -12.68 -7.38 1.96
CA SER A 44 -11.35 -7.42 2.58
C SER A 44 -10.21 -7.56 1.56
N PHE A 45 -10.43 -8.30 0.47
CA PHE A 45 -9.39 -8.63 -0.51
C PHE A 45 -8.64 -7.39 -1.05
N GLY A 46 -9.38 -6.31 -1.32
CA GLY A 46 -8.82 -5.11 -1.94
C GLY A 46 -7.72 -4.44 -1.10
N GLY A 47 -7.70 -4.60 0.23
CA GLY A 47 -6.78 -3.88 1.10
C GLY A 47 -5.32 -4.21 0.85
N LYS A 48 -4.98 -5.50 0.83
CA LYS A 48 -3.60 -5.99 0.62
C LYS A 48 -3.11 -5.73 -0.81
N LEU A 49 -4.01 -5.82 -1.80
CA LEU A 49 -3.74 -5.38 -3.17
C LEU A 49 -3.43 -3.87 -3.22
N GLY A 50 -4.24 -3.06 -2.53
CA GLY A 50 -4.03 -1.62 -2.41
C GLY A 50 -2.67 -1.27 -1.79
N VAL A 51 -2.28 -1.95 -0.70
CA VAL A 51 -0.95 -1.81 -0.07
C VAL A 51 0.17 -2.08 -1.07
N ASN A 52 0.09 -3.19 -1.83
CA ASN A 52 1.07 -3.50 -2.86
C ASN A 52 1.20 -2.37 -3.88
N CYS A 53 0.07 -1.87 -4.40
CA CYS A 53 0.06 -0.75 -5.34
C CYS A 53 0.72 0.51 -4.74
N PHE A 54 0.46 0.85 -3.46
CA PHE A 54 1.11 2.00 -2.81
C PHE A 54 2.64 1.90 -2.80
N VAL A 55 3.17 0.72 -2.50
CA VAL A 55 4.63 0.50 -2.47
C VAL A 55 5.22 0.45 -3.88
N LEU A 56 4.53 -0.19 -4.83
CA LEU A 56 4.92 -0.19 -6.25
C LEU A 56 5.01 1.25 -6.80
N ILE A 57 4.03 2.11 -6.50
CA ILE A 57 4.06 3.53 -6.88
C ILE A 57 5.29 4.23 -6.30
N THR A 58 5.67 3.90 -5.07
CA THR A 58 6.83 4.49 -4.40
C THR A 58 8.11 4.12 -5.13
N GLY A 59 8.34 2.83 -5.40
CA GLY A 59 9.45 2.35 -6.22
C GLY A 59 9.50 2.97 -7.61
N TYR A 60 8.35 3.02 -8.28
CA TYR A 60 8.19 3.54 -9.65
C TYR A 60 8.66 4.99 -9.81
N PHE A 61 8.55 5.83 -8.77
CA PHE A 61 9.01 7.21 -8.82
C PHE A 61 10.37 7.42 -8.14
N MET A 62 10.69 6.68 -7.09
CA MET A 62 11.88 6.94 -6.27
C MET A 62 13.14 6.20 -6.73
N VAL A 63 13.03 5.13 -7.54
CA VAL A 63 14.20 4.30 -7.89
C VAL A 63 15.31 5.06 -8.62
N ARG A 64 14.93 6.04 -9.45
CA ARG A 64 15.86 6.92 -10.20
C ARG A 64 16.12 8.26 -9.50
N GLY A 65 15.44 8.53 -8.39
CA GLY A 65 15.60 9.75 -7.62
C GLY A 65 16.64 9.60 -6.52
N SER A 66 16.81 10.68 -5.74
CA SER A 66 17.52 10.68 -4.47
C SER A 66 16.55 10.92 -3.33
N LEU A 67 16.84 10.34 -2.17
CA LEU A 67 16.07 10.58 -0.95
C LEU A 67 16.20 12.04 -0.52
N LYS A 68 15.04 12.70 -0.34
CA LYS A 68 14.97 14.01 0.32
C LYS A 68 14.51 13.81 1.75
N VAL A 69 15.30 14.23 2.72
CA VAL A 69 14.99 14.10 4.15
C VAL A 69 13.72 14.88 4.51
N THR A 70 13.43 15.95 3.79
CA THR A 70 12.17 16.70 3.93
C THR A 70 10.92 15.85 3.66
N SER A 71 11.01 14.84 2.79
CA SER A 71 9.92 13.90 2.54
C SER A 71 9.68 12.96 3.73
N LEU A 72 10.75 12.49 4.38
CA LEU A 72 10.65 11.70 5.62
C LEU A 72 10.02 12.51 6.75
N LEU A 73 10.52 13.75 6.94
CA LEU A 73 9.99 14.66 7.95
C LEU A 73 8.51 14.96 7.72
N ARG A 74 8.09 15.13 6.46
CA ARG A 74 6.69 15.34 6.11
C ARG A 74 5.80 14.19 6.58
N VAL A 75 6.19 12.94 6.29
CA VAL A 75 5.44 11.74 6.73
C VAL A 75 5.39 11.68 8.26
N ALA A 76 6.53 11.85 8.93
CA ALA A 76 6.61 11.80 10.39
C ALA A 76 5.73 12.86 11.07
N LEU A 77 5.79 14.11 10.61
CA LEU A 77 4.99 15.21 11.14
C LEU A 77 3.50 15.02 10.86
N GLU A 78 3.13 14.48 9.70
CA GLU A 78 1.74 14.16 9.37
C GLU A 78 1.17 13.07 10.28
N THR A 79 1.95 12.01 10.54
CA THR A 79 1.57 10.94 11.48
C THR A 79 1.43 11.46 12.92
N TRP A 80 2.38 12.25 13.41
CA TRP A 80 2.26 12.87 14.74
C TRP A 80 1.07 13.80 14.83
N PHE A 81 0.83 14.63 13.82
CA PHE A 81 -0.30 15.54 13.81
C PHE A 81 -1.62 14.78 14.01
N TYR A 82 -1.89 13.75 13.21
CA TYR A 82 -3.15 13.00 13.34
C TYR A 82 -3.24 12.18 14.62
N SER A 83 -2.12 11.63 15.08
CA SER A 83 -2.09 10.90 16.35
C SER A 83 -2.48 11.80 17.53
N PHE A 84 -1.91 13.00 17.63
CA PHE A 84 -2.25 13.95 18.70
C PHE A 84 -3.60 14.63 18.51
N ALA A 85 -3.95 15.01 17.28
CA ALA A 85 -5.22 15.69 17.00
C ALA A 85 -6.42 14.80 17.33
N LEU A 86 -6.40 13.53 16.90
CA LEU A 86 -7.47 12.58 17.21
C LEU A 86 -7.51 12.24 18.70
N LEU A 87 -6.36 12.05 19.34
CA LEU A 87 -6.30 11.87 20.80
C LEU A 87 -6.97 13.05 21.52
N GLY A 88 -6.61 14.29 21.19
CA GLY A 88 -7.17 15.50 21.80
C GLY A 88 -8.68 15.64 21.57
N ILE A 89 -9.17 15.34 20.37
CA ILE A 89 -10.61 15.36 20.04
C ILE A 89 -11.36 14.33 20.90
N PHE A 90 -10.89 13.09 20.95
CA PHE A 90 -11.60 12.02 21.65
C PHE A 90 -11.47 12.07 23.16
N LEU A 91 -10.45 12.73 23.71
CA LEU A 91 -10.39 13.10 25.13
C LEU A 91 -11.55 14.02 25.55
N VAL A 92 -12.19 14.72 24.62
CA VAL A 92 -13.34 15.60 24.88
C VAL A 92 -14.65 14.96 24.43
N VAL A 93 -14.69 14.37 23.23
CA VAL A 93 -15.93 13.86 22.62
C VAL A 93 -16.40 12.55 23.26
N GLN A 94 -15.48 11.61 23.52
CA GLN A 94 -15.82 10.31 24.10
C GLN A 94 -14.60 9.73 24.84
N PRO A 95 -14.33 10.23 26.07
CA PRO A 95 -13.11 9.91 26.82
C PRO A 95 -12.91 8.40 27.06
N ASP A 96 -14.01 7.64 27.17
CA ASP A 96 -13.98 6.19 27.41
C ASP A 96 -13.29 5.39 26.29
N LEU A 97 -13.17 5.97 25.08
CA LEU A 97 -12.43 5.33 23.98
C LEU A 97 -10.90 5.46 24.12
N VAL A 98 -10.42 6.36 24.98
CA VAL A 98 -9.01 6.67 25.20
C VAL A 98 -8.48 5.86 26.38
N THR A 99 -7.97 4.67 26.08
CA THR A 99 -7.35 3.79 27.08
C THR A 99 -5.90 4.19 27.37
N PRO A 100 -5.33 3.84 28.54
CA PRO A 100 -3.90 4.09 28.83
C PRO A 100 -2.96 3.51 27.78
N GLU A 101 -3.29 2.33 27.23
CA GLU A 101 -2.54 1.71 26.14
C GLU A 101 -2.54 2.60 24.88
N LYS A 102 -3.71 3.10 24.46
CA LYS A 102 -3.81 3.99 23.29
C LYS A 102 -3.08 5.31 23.53
N LEU A 103 -3.08 5.82 24.76
CA LEU A 103 -2.34 7.02 25.14
C LEU A 103 -0.83 6.83 24.99
N GLU A 104 -0.28 5.73 25.52
CA GLU A 104 1.15 5.41 25.39
C GLU A 104 1.56 5.29 23.93
N LYS A 105 0.79 4.52 23.15
CA LYS A 105 1.11 4.27 21.75
C LYS A 105 0.94 5.51 20.85
N ALA A 106 0.11 6.48 21.26
CA ALA A 106 -0.05 7.77 20.57
C ALA A 106 1.13 8.72 20.75
N LEU A 107 1.99 8.53 21.77
CA LEU A 107 3.19 9.35 21.97
C LEU A 107 4.30 8.99 20.97
N LEU A 108 4.33 7.72 20.53
CA LEU A 108 5.37 7.18 19.64
C LEU A 108 4.76 6.44 18.43
N PRO A 109 3.88 7.07 17.62
CA PRO A 109 3.08 6.38 16.61
C PRO A 109 3.90 5.78 15.45
N LEU A 110 5.17 6.19 15.29
CA LEU A 110 6.09 5.62 14.31
C LEU A 110 6.79 4.35 14.82
N MET A 111 6.89 4.19 16.14
CA MET A 111 7.65 3.13 16.80
C MET A 111 6.76 2.13 17.56
N SER A 112 5.53 2.52 17.88
CA SER A 112 4.58 1.70 18.65
C SER A 112 3.97 0.54 17.87
N GLY A 113 4.18 0.48 16.54
CA GLY A 113 3.63 -0.55 15.67
C GLY A 113 2.15 -0.38 15.32
N GLU A 114 1.45 0.59 15.92
CA GLU A 114 0.03 0.87 15.63
C GLU A 114 -0.21 1.20 14.16
N TYR A 115 0.69 1.99 13.58
CA TYR A 115 0.71 2.29 12.15
C TYR A 115 1.79 1.46 11.45
N TRP A 116 1.64 0.12 11.49
CA TRP A 116 2.62 -0.83 10.92
C TRP A 116 3.06 -0.45 9.50
N PHE A 117 2.13 0.01 8.66
CA PHE A 117 2.42 0.44 7.29
C PHE A 117 3.36 1.65 7.27
N ILE A 118 3.14 2.64 8.14
CA ILE A 118 3.97 3.84 8.24
C ILE A 118 5.36 3.50 8.75
N THR A 119 5.46 2.63 9.77
CA THR A 119 6.75 2.14 10.26
C THR A 119 7.55 1.48 9.13
N CYS A 120 6.93 0.56 8.39
CA CYS A 120 7.57 -0.09 7.24
C CYS A 120 7.90 0.89 6.11
N TYR A 121 7.02 1.85 5.84
CA TYR A 121 7.19 2.84 4.78
C TYR A 121 8.34 3.83 5.07
N VAL A 122 8.46 4.30 6.30
CA VAL A 122 9.59 5.15 6.73
C VAL A 122 10.90 4.36 6.67
N ALA A 123 10.90 3.10 7.10
CA ALA A 123 12.06 2.22 6.97
C ALA A 123 12.44 1.97 5.50
N LEU A 124 11.47 1.75 4.62
CA LEU A 124 11.66 1.66 3.17
C LEU A 124 12.29 2.94 2.60
N MET A 125 11.75 4.11 2.96
CA MET A 125 12.30 5.38 2.49
C MET A 125 13.73 5.61 3.00
N ALA A 126 14.05 5.24 4.23
CA ALA A 126 15.41 5.33 4.76
C ALA A 126 16.37 4.34 4.06
N ALA A 127 15.88 3.16 3.68
CA ALA A 127 16.64 2.15 2.93
C ALA A 127 16.74 2.44 1.42
N SER A 128 15.89 3.34 0.90
CA SER A 128 15.76 3.57 -0.55
C SER A 128 17.07 3.95 -1.26
N PRO A 129 18.02 4.72 -0.68
CA PRO A 129 19.30 5.00 -1.35
C PRO A 129 20.12 3.74 -1.64
N PHE A 130 20.08 2.76 -0.75
CA PHE A 130 20.77 1.47 -0.92
C PHE A 130 20.05 0.58 -1.93
N LEU A 131 18.71 0.59 -1.91
CA LEU A 131 17.91 -0.11 -2.92
C LEU A 131 18.12 0.48 -4.31
N ASN A 132 18.24 1.80 -4.42
CA ASN A 132 18.57 2.51 -5.65
C ASN A 132 19.96 2.12 -6.16
N LEU A 133 20.95 2.02 -5.27
CA LEU A 133 22.29 1.55 -5.60
C LEU A 133 22.23 0.13 -6.18
N LEU A 134 21.60 -0.82 -5.49
CA LEU A 134 21.42 -2.19 -5.97
C LEU A 134 20.75 -2.21 -7.35
N TYR A 135 19.64 -1.49 -7.49
CA TYR A 135 18.85 -1.45 -8.71
C TYR A 135 19.67 -0.97 -9.92
N ARG A 136 20.47 0.09 -9.76
CA ARG A 136 21.33 0.64 -10.82
C ARG A 136 22.44 -0.34 -11.26
N HIS A 137 22.87 -1.25 -10.39
CA HIS A 137 23.94 -2.21 -10.70
C HIS A 137 23.46 -3.49 -11.40
N LEU A 138 22.19 -3.90 -11.22
CA LEU A 138 21.73 -5.22 -11.67
C LEU A 138 21.50 -5.34 -13.18
N GLY A 139 21.35 -4.22 -13.90
CA GLY A 139 20.93 -4.24 -15.31
C GLY A 139 19.60 -4.98 -15.53
N ALA A 140 19.14 -5.07 -16.78
CA ALA A 140 17.83 -5.66 -17.09
C ALA A 140 17.73 -7.16 -16.76
N VAL A 141 18.76 -7.94 -17.12
CA VAL A 141 18.78 -9.39 -16.88
C VAL A 141 18.91 -9.71 -15.39
N GLY A 142 19.77 -8.99 -14.67
CA GLY A 142 19.92 -9.18 -13.22
C GLY A 142 18.66 -8.78 -12.47
N MET A 143 18.00 -7.69 -12.85
CA MET A 143 16.74 -7.28 -12.25
C MET A 143 15.62 -8.30 -12.50
N SER A 144 15.50 -8.82 -13.73
CA SER A 144 14.52 -9.87 -14.04
C SER A 144 14.78 -11.18 -13.29
N ARG A 145 16.05 -11.57 -13.12
CA ARG A 145 16.42 -12.72 -12.27
C ARG A 145 16.11 -12.47 -10.79
N LEU A 146 16.38 -11.28 -10.27
CA LEU A 146 16.01 -10.91 -8.90
C LEU A 146 14.48 -10.96 -8.71
N ALA A 147 13.73 -10.43 -9.68
CA ALA A 147 12.27 -10.51 -9.70
C ALA A 147 11.78 -11.96 -9.69
N ALA A 148 12.36 -12.84 -10.50
CA ALA A 148 12.02 -14.26 -10.50
C ALA A 148 12.34 -14.97 -9.17
N VAL A 149 13.53 -14.74 -8.60
CA VAL A 149 13.92 -15.34 -7.32
C VAL A 149 13.00 -14.85 -6.20
N GLY A 150 12.72 -13.55 -6.14
CA GLY A 150 11.77 -12.99 -5.18
C GLY A 150 10.37 -13.54 -5.35
N PHE A 151 9.88 -13.71 -6.58
CA PHE A 151 8.59 -14.34 -6.86
C PHE A 151 8.53 -15.77 -6.31
N VAL A 152 9.56 -16.58 -6.55
CA VAL A 152 9.59 -17.97 -6.06
C VAL A 152 9.62 -18.00 -4.53
N VAL A 153 10.57 -17.28 -3.91
CA VAL A 153 10.83 -17.38 -2.46
C VAL A 153 9.78 -16.65 -1.63
N LEU A 154 9.37 -15.45 -2.04
CA LEU A 154 8.46 -14.60 -1.26
C LEU A 154 6.99 -14.80 -1.59
N SER A 155 6.65 -15.39 -2.75
CA SER A 155 5.26 -15.51 -3.19
C SER A 155 4.85 -16.94 -3.46
N LEU A 156 5.56 -17.66 -4.33
CA LEU A 156 5.18 -19.02 -4.73
C LEU A 156 5.27 -20.01 -3.56
N VAL A 157 6.39 -20.01 -2.81
CA VAL A 157 6.57 -20.89 -1.64
C VAL A 157 5.51 -20.61 -0.56
N PRO A 158 5.24 -19.36 -0.11
CA PRO A 158 4.16 -19.07 0.84
C PRO A 158 2.75 -19.33 0.33
N THR A 159 2.56 -19.36 -0.99
CA THR A 159 1.24 -19.69 -1.56
C THR A 159 1.02 -21.19 -1.57
N ALA A 160 2.03 -21.96 -1.98
CA ALA A 160 1.97 -23.41 -2.07
C ALA A 160 2.12 -24.12 -0.71
N SER A 161 2.67 -23.43 0.29
CA SER A 161 2.84 -23.95 1.65
C SER A 161 2.29 -22.94 2.65
N THR A 162 1.76 -23.41 3.78
CA THR A 162 1.38 -22.53 4.90
C THR A 162 2.59 -21.91 5.61
N PHE A 163 3.80 -22.13 5.10
CA PHE A 163 5.06 -21.64 5.65
C PHE A 163 5.47 -20.34 4.96
N ASN A 164 5.59 -19.27 5.73
CA ASN A 164 6.18 -18.02 5.28
C ASN A 164 7.66 -17.97 5.71
N PRO A 165 8.62 -18.24 4.81
CA PRO A 165 10.04 -18.37 5.17
C PRO A 165 10.67 -17.04 5.61
N LEU A 166 10.07 -15.89 5.25
CA LEU A 166 10.68 -14.57 5.45
C LEU A 166 9.79 -13.57 6.21
N GLY A 167 8.50 -13.85 6.39
CA GLY A 167 7.61 -13.30 7.43
C GLY A 167 7.47 -11.78 7.58
N SER A 168 8.18 -10.98 6.80
CA SER A 168 8.41 -9.56 7.09
C SER A 168 7.81 -8.65 6.01
N ASP A 169 6.88 -7.79 6.43
CA ASP A 169 6.31 -6.74 5.58
C ASP A 169 7.39 -5.81 5.00
N LEU A 170 8.45 -5.54 5.76
CA LEU A 170 9.55 -4.69 5.30
C LEU A 170 10.33 -5.33 4.15
N VAL A 171 10.62 -6.63 4.23
CA VAL A 171 11.29 -7.37 3.15
C VAL A 171 10.42 -7.39 1.90
N TRP A 172 9.11 -7.60 2.07
CA TRP A 172 8.15 -7.49 0.97
C TRP A 172 8.14 -6.09 0.36
N PHE A 173 8.22 -5.04 1.18
CA PHE A 173 8.25 -3.65 0.70
C PHE A 173 9.52 -3.35 -0.10
N PHE A 174 10.68 -3.85 0.32
CA PHE A 174 11.92 -3.73 -0.46
C PHE A 174 11.77 -4.41 -1.82
N TYR A 175 11.20 -5.61 -1.85
CA TYR A 175 10.96 -6.33 -3.09
C TYR A 175 10.01 -5.58 -4.04
N LEU A 176 8.85 -5.13 -3.54
CA LEU A 176 7.91 -4.33 -4.32
C LEU A 176 8.50 -3.00 -4.79
N TYR A 177 9.34 -2.35 -3.99
CA TYR A 177 10.00 -1.12 -4.37
C TYR A 177 10.88 -1.33 -5.61
N LEU A 178 11.67 -2.41 -5.62
CA LEU A 178 12.50 -2.76 -6.78
C LEU A 178 11.65 -3.13 -8.00
N LEU A 179 10.52 -3.83 -7.80
CA LEU A 179 9.58 -4.12 -8.90
C LEU A 179 8.88 -2.87 -9.45
N GLY A 180 8.55 -1.90 -8.59
CA GLY A 180 8.03 -0.61 -9.03
C GLY A 180 9.01 0.10 -9.96
N GLY A 181 10.30 0.07 -9.60
CA GLY A 181 11.37 0.53 -10.48
C GLY A 181 11.47 -0.28 -11.77
N TRP A 182 11.35 -1.60 -11.70
CA TRP A 182 11.39 -2.47 -12.86
C TRP A 182 10.26 -2.20 -13.85
N ILE A 183 9.03 -2.00 -13.35
CA ILE A 183 7.89 -1.59 -14.16
C ILE A 183 8.17 -0.24 -14.83
N ARG A 184 8.82 0.71 -14.13
CA ARG A 184 9.22 2.00 -14.73
C ARG A 184 10.13 1.78 -15.93
N ASP A 185 11.18 0.99 -15.79
CA ASP A 185 12.14 0.79 -16.89
C ASP A 185 11.54 0.03 -18.08
N LEU A 186 10.61 -0.91 -17.82
CA LEU A 186 9.90 -1.63 -18.87
C LEU A 186 8.87 -0.77 -19.62
N THR A 187 8.28 0.22 -18.95
CA THR A 187 7.13 0.99 -19.50
C THR A 187 7.46 2.43 -19.88
N GLU A 188 8.47 3.04 -19.26
CA GLU A 188 8.99 4.38 -19.52
C GLU A 188 10.46 4.28 -19.96
N GLY A 189 10.68 3.97 -21.24
CA GLY A 189 12.02 4.06 -21.83
C GLY A 189 12.15 5.30 -22.71
N ASP A 190 12.98 6.25 -22.26
CA ASP A 190 13.66 7.22 -23.15
C ASP A 190 14.86 6.56 -23.88
N ASP A 191 15.02 5.24 -23.75
CA ASP A 191 16.12 4.45 -24.31
C ASP A 191 15.56 3.28 -25.12
N GLU A 192 15.41 3.49 -26.44
CA GLU A 192 14.94 2.49 -27.41
C GLU A 192 15.80 1.21 -27.35
N ALA A 193 17.08 1.31 -26.94
CA ALA A 193 17.98 0.17 -26.82
C ALA A 193 17.69 -0.71 -25.58
N GLY A 194 17.20 -0.12 -24.48
CA GLY A 194 16.77 -0.84 -23.28
C GLY A 194 15.47 -1.61 -23.49
N GLN A 195 14.50 -1.01 -24.20
CA GLN A 195 13.28 -1.69 -24.61
C GLN A 195 13.54 -2.79 -25.64
N ALA A 196 14.47 -2.58 -26.58
CA ALA A 196 14.90 -3.60 -27.53
C ALA A 196 15.58 -4.79 -26.82
N ARG A 197 16.43 -4.55 -25.82
CA ARG A 197 17.10 -5.60 -25.03
C ARG A 197 16.15 -6.37 -24.10
N ALA A 198 15.15 -5.72 -23.51
CA ALA A 198 14.11 -6.39 -22.71
C ALA A 198 13.17 -7.26 -23.57
N LYS A 199 12.94 -6.86 -24.82
CA LYS A 199 12.15 -7.64 -25.81
C LYS A 199 12.96 -8.75 -26.50
N ALA A 200 14.30 -8.69 -26.52
CA ALA A 200 15.16 -9.60 -27.30
C ALA A 200 15.46 -10.98 -26.66
N GLY A 201 14.74 -11.41 -25.61
CA GLY A 201 14.70 -12.83 -25.21
C GLY A 201 15.73 -13.33 -24.17
N GLY A 202 16.31 -12.46 -23.34
CA GLY A 202 17.23 -12.85 -22.25
C GLY A 202 16.66 -12.75 -20.82
N LEU A 203 15.38 -12.39 -20.67
CA LEU A 203 14.73 -12.21 -19.36
C LEU A 203 14.21 -13.53 -18.79
N CYS A 204 14.09 -13.61 -17.47
CA CYS A 204 13.63 -14.84 -16.81
C CYS A 204 12.12 -15.06 -17.06
N CYS A 205 11.71 -16.28 -17.42
CA CYS A 205 10.31 -16.62 -17.62
C CYS A 205 9.45 -16.52 -16.35
N LEU A 206 10.09 -16.63 -15.18
CA LEU A 206 9.45 -16.49 -13.87
C LEU A 206 9.40 -15.04 -13.38
N ASP A 207 9.76 -14.06 -14.22
CA ASP A 207 9.62 -12.64 -13.88
C ASP A 207 8.13 -12.28 -13.74
N PRO A 208 7.66 -11.96 -12.52
CA PRO A 208 6.23 -11.75 -12.25
C PRO A 208 5.67 -10.51 -12.94
N VAL A 209 6.50 -9.50 -13.22
CA VAL A 209 6.06 -8.30 -13.96
C VAL A 209 5.76 -8.65 -15.41
N ARG A 210 6.59 -9.48 -16.02
CA ARG A 210 6.39 -9.98 -17.39
C ARG A 210 5.22 -10.95 -17.48
N ILE A 211 5.06 -11.83 -16.49
CA ILE A 211 3.89 -12.71 -16.37
C ILE A 211 2.61 -11.86 -16.31
N ALA A 212 2.54 -10.89 -15.41
CA ALA A 212 1.38 -10.02 -15.27
C ALA A 212 1.12 -9.18 -16.54
N GLU A 213 2.17 -8.69 -17.20
CA GLU A 213 2.05 -7.98 -18.47
C GLU A 213 1.49 -8.89 -19.59
N GLY A 214 1.99 -10.12 -19.70
CA GLY A 214 1.53 -11.11 -20.69
C GLY A 214 0.11 -11.59 -20.45
N MET A 215 -0.32 -11.69 -19.18
CA MET A 215 -1.72 -11.97 -18.83
C MET A 215 -2.65 -10.79 -19.14
N GLY A 216 -2.14 -9.55 -19.13
CA GLY A 216 -2.94 -8.35 -19.34
C GLY A 216 -4.07 -8.23 -18.31
N GLY A 217 -5.30 -7.99 -18.77
CA GLY A 217 -6.47 -7.89 -17.88
C GLY A 217 -6.75 -9.15 -17.06
N TRP A 218 -6.30 -10.32 -17.53
CA TRP A 218 -6.46 -11.59 -16.80
C TRP A 218 -5.64 -11.65 -15.52
N ALA A 219 -4.56 -10.86 -15.38
CA ALA A 219 -3.85 -10.77 -14.11
C ALA A 219 -4.78 -10.25 -12.99
N ILE A 220 -5.66 -9.31 -13.33
CA ILE A 220 -6.65 -8.75 -12.41
C ILE A 220 -7.81 -9.73 -12.24
N VAL A 221 -8.50 -10.06 -13.34
CA VAL A 221 -9.72 -10.88 -13.29
C VAL A 221 -9.44 -12.26 -12.72
N GLY A 222 -8.37 -12.90 -13.16
CA GLY A 222 -7.97 -14.23 -12.68
C GLY A 222 -7.52 -14.20 -11.22
N GLY A 223 -6.72 -13.21 -10.82
CA GLY A 223 -6.26 -13.08 -9.43
C GLY A 223 -7.40 -12.79 -8.46
N VAL A 224 -8.23 -11.77 -8.73
CA VAL A 224 -9.40 -11.42 -7.90
C VAL A 224 -10.41 -12.56 -7.89
N GLY A 225 -10.73 -13.12 -9.06
CA GLY A 225 -11.69 -14.22 -9.20
C GLY A 225 -11.25 -15.47 -8.45
N PHE A 226 -9.97 -15.82 -8.51
CA PHE A 226 -9.41 -16.93 -7.73
C PHE A 226 -9.58 -16.71 -6.23
N VAL A 227 -9.23 -15.51 -5.74
CA VAL A 227 -9.34 -15.23 -4.30
C VAL A 227 -10.80 -15.28 -3.84
N TRP A 228 -11.72 -14.62 -4.53
CA TRP A 228 -13.14 -14.68 -4.16
C TRP A 228 -13.73 -16.09 -4.25
N ALA A 229 -13.38 -16.85 -5.28
CA ALA A 229 -13.83 -18.23 -5.41
C ALA A 229 -13.28 -19.11 -4.28
N SER A 230 -11.99 -18.97 -3.95
CA SER A 230 -11.38 -19.71 -2.83
C SER A 230 -11.98 -19.32 -1.48
N MET A 231 -12.25 -18.04 -1.21
CA MET A 231 -12.97 -17.58 -0.02
C MET A 231 -14.34 -18.25 0.10
N ALA A 232 -15.14 -18.21 -0.98
CA ALA A 232 -16.46 -18.83 -0.98
C ALA A 232 -16.41 -20.35 -0.74
N VAL A 233 -15.47 -21.05 -1.38
CA VAL A 233 -15.30 -22.50 -1.23
C VAL A 233 -14.80 -22.87 0.17
N LEU A 234 -13.80 -22.17 0.69
CA LEU A 234 -13.24 -22.41 2.02
C LEU A 234 -14.23 -22.03 3.12
N GLY A 235 -14.95 -20.92 2.99
CA GLY A 235 -16.00 -20.51 3.91
C GLY A 235 -17.16 -21.51 3.95
N TRP A 236 -17.59 -22.01 2.79
CA TRP A 236 -18.56 -23.09 2.71
C TRP A 236 -18.06 -24.37 3.38
N ALA A 237 -16.82 -24.79 3.08
CA ALA A 237 -16.23 -26.00 3.66
C ALA A 237 -16.07 -25.89 5.18
N HIS A 238 -15.68 -24.72 5.69
CA HIS A 238 -15.60 -24.41 7.11
C HIS A 238 -16.99 -24.53 7.78
N GLN A 239 -18.04 -23.95 7.20
CA GLN A 239 -19.38 -24.02 7.76
C GLN A 239 -20.01 -25.43 7.70
N VAL A 240 -19.84 -26.16 6.60
CA VAL A 240 -20.52 -27.44 6.38
C VAL A 240 -19.76 -28.62 6.99
N PHE A 241 -18.43 -28.61 6.90
CA PHE A 241 -17.59 -29.73 7.34
C PHE A 241 -16.73 -29.41 8.56
N GLY A 242 -16.75 -28.18 9.08
CA GLY A 242 -15.83 -27.75 10.14
C GLY A 242 -14.37 -27.72 9.66
N PHE A 243 -14.13 -27.50 8.37
CA PHE A 243 -12.78 -27.46 7.81
C PHE A 243 -12.03 -26.19 8.26
N ASP A 244 -10.99 -26.35 9.09
CA ASP A 244 -10.24 -25.25 9.73
C ASP A 244 -8.74 -25.23 9.37
N ARG A 245 -8.27 -26.16 8.53
CA ARG A 245 -6.84 -26.27 8.17
C ARG A 245 -6.32 -25.07 7.38
N ILE A 246 -7.17 -24.46 6.56
CA ILE A 246 -6.88 -23.27 5.76
C ILE A 246 -8.07 -22.33 5.90
N LEU A 247 -7.82 -21.15 6.48
CA LEU A 247 -8.85 -20.14 6.67
C LEU A 247 -9.29 -19.53 5.32
N PRO A 248 -10.55 -19.06 5.21
CA PRO A 248 -11.05 -18.43 3.97
C PRO A 248 -10.18 -17.27 3.48
N ASP A 249 -9.54 -16.54 4.39
CA ASP A 249 -8.69 -15.40 4.09
C ASP A 249 -7.27 -15.78 3.62
N TYR A 250 -6.93 -17.06 3.51
CA TYR A 250 -5.56 -17.50 3.23
C TYR A 250 -4.91 -16.84 2.01
N PHE A 251 -5.64 -16.70 0.89
CA PHE A 251 -5.08 -16.15 -0.34
C PHE A 251 -5.11 -14.61 -0.41
N ILE A 252 -5.68 -13.90 0.58
CA ILE A 252 -5.78 -12.42 0.53
C ILE A 252 -4.45 -11.73 0.85
N TRP A 253 -3.52 -12.44 1.49
CA TRP A 253 -2.27 -11.84 1.95
C TRP A 253 -1.46 -11.27 0.78
N GLN A 254 -0.80 -10.14 1.02
CA GLN A 254 -0.19 -9.29 -0.02
C GLN A 254 0.87 -10.02 -0.87
N TYR A 255 1.49 -11.06 -0.32
CA TYR A 255 2.50 -11.86 -0.97
C TYR A 255 1.95 -13.12 -1.65
N MET A 256 0.67 -13.48 -1.47
CA MET A 256 0.08 -14.65 -2.13
C MET A 256 0.00 -14.42 -3.63
N VAL A 257 0.34 -15.43 -4.44
CA VAL A 257 0.46 -15.31 -5.90
C VAL A 257 -0.78 -14.65 -6.54
N PRO A 258 -2.03 -15.04 -6.22
CA PRO A 258 -3.22 -14.42 -6.84
C PRO A 258 -3.32 -12.91 -6.53
N THR A 259 -3.13 -12.53 -5.26
CA THR A 259 -3.17 -11.13 -4.80
C THR A 259 -2.02 -10.32 -5.39
N PHE A 260 -0.82 -10.88 -5.41
CA PHE A 260 0.37 -10.22 -5.93
C PHE A 260 0.29 -10.00 -7.45
N ILE A 261 -0.10 -11.01 -8.22
CA ILE A 261 -0.31 -10.88 -9.68
C ILE A 261 -1.44 -9.90 -10.00
N ALA A 262 -2.54 -9.92 -9.23
CA ALA A 262 -3.60 -8.91 -9.36
C ALA A 262 -3.11 -7.49 -9.07
N SER A 263 -2.19 -7.33 -8.10
CA SER A 263 -1.58 -6.03 -7.77
C SER A 263 -0.72 -5.49 -8.93
N LEU A 264 0.11 -6.36 -9.53
CA LEU A 264 0.92 -6.00 -10.71
C LEU A 264 0.03 -5.70 -11.91
N GLY A 265 -0.99 -6.53 -12.18
CA GLY A 265 -1.96 -6.31 -13.24
C GLY A 265 -2.70 -4.99 -13.08
N THR A 266 -3.15 -4.68 -11.87
CA THR A 266 -3.83 -3.41 -11.55
C THR A 266 -2.91 -2.23 -11.78
N PHE A 267 -1.66 -2.30 -11.30
CA PHE A 267 -0.68 -1.24 -11.53
C PHE A 267 -0.45 -1.01 -13.04
N LEU A 268 -0.19 -2.07 -13.80
CA LEU A 268 0.05 -2.01 -15.24
C LEU A 268 -1.17 -1.49 -16.01
N ALA A 269 -2.38 -1.87 -15.63
CA ALA A 269 -3.60 -1.37 -16.25
C ALA A 269 -3.73 0.14 -16.07
N PHE A 270 -3.55 0.66 -14.84
CA PHE A 270 -3.59 2.10 -14.58
C PHE A 270 -2.43 2.83 -15.26
N GLN A 271 -1.23 2.25 -15.30
CA GLN A 271 -0.08 2.83 -15.99
C GLN A 271 -0.37 3.07 -17.48
N LYS A 272 -1.15 2.19 -18.12
CA LYS A 272 -1.54 2.30 -19.54
C LYS A 272 -2.70 3.27 -19.82
N LEU A 273 -3.39 3.76 -18.79
CA LEU A 273 -4.53 4.68 -18.97
C LEU A 273 -4.09 6.06 -19.49
N ALA A 274 -4.61 6.45 -20.67
CA ALA A 274 -4.35 7.74 -21.30
C ALA A 274 -5.37 8.81 -20.83
N ILE A 275 -5.23 9.31 -19.59
CA ILE A 275 -6.17 10.30 -19.02
C ILE A 275 -5.63 11.74 -18.98
N GLY A 276 -4.41 11.99 -19.47
CA GLY A 276 -3.77 13.30 -19.40
C GLY A 276 -3.51 13.79 -17.98
N SER A 277 -3.33 15.10 -17.81
CA SER A 277 -3.15 15.73 -16.49
C SER A 277 -4.49 16.27 -15.98
N VAL A 278 -4.96 15.70 -14.87
CA VAL A 278 -6.23 16.05 -14.23
C VAL A 278 -5.95 16.63 -12.84
N PRO A 279 -6.08 17.96 -12.64
CA PRO A 279 -5.65 18.61 -11.41
C PRO A 279 -6.38 18.14 -10.15
N TRP A 280 -7.67 17.81 -10.26
CA TRP A 280 -8.47 17.38 -9.11
C TRP A 280 -8.04 16.00 -8.61
N ILE A 281 -7.73 15.06 -9.51
CA ILE A 281 -7.18 13.74 -9.17
C ILE A 281 -5.86 13.93 -8.42
N ASN A 282 -4.96 14.75 -8.96
CA ASN A 282 -3.65 15.01 -8.36
C ASN A 282 -3.76 15.65 -6.96
N ARG A 283 -4.80 16.45 -6.74
CA ARG A 283 -5.07 17.09 -5.44
C ARG A 283 -5.60 16.06 -4.43
N ALA A 284 -6.62 15.30 -4.82
CA ALA A 284 -7.25 14.26 -4.01
C ALA A 284 -6.25 13.17 -3.60
N ALA A 285 -5.50 12.64 -4.57
CA ALA A 285 -4.47 11.62 -4.33
C ALA A 285 -3.40 12.10 -3.33
N GLY A 286 -3.11 13.40 -3.29
CA GLY A 286 -2.17 13.99 -2.33
C GLY A 286 -2.62 13.89 -0.86
N SER A 287 -3.89 13.57 -0.60
CA SER A 287 -4.47 13.41 0.74
C SER A 287 -4.63 11.95 1.16
N ALA A 288 -4.19 10.99 0.33
CA ALA A 288 -4.38 9.56 0.62
C ALA A 288 -3.73 9.12 1.94
N LEU A 289 -2.54 9.66 2.28
CA LEU A 289 -1.88 9.37 3.55
C LEU A 289 -2.69 9.91 4.75
N GLY A 290 -3.17 11.15 4.68
CA GLY A 290 -4.05 11.72 5.70
C GLY A 290 -5.34 10.92 5.87
N VAL A 291 -5.98 10.49 4.78
CA VAL A 291 -7.15 9.60 4.84
C VAL A 291 -6.82 8.33 5.62
N TYR A 292 -5.68 7.68 5.32
CA TYR A 292 -5.21 6.50 6.05
C TYR A 292 -5.04 6.78 7.55
N LEU A 293 -4.29 7.83 7.90
CA LEU A 293 -4.02 8.17 9.30
C LEU A 293 -5.27 8.54 10.10
N ILE A 294 -6.31 9.08 9.43
CA ILE A 294 -7.59 9.40 10.05
C ILE A 294 -8.39 8.14 10.33
N HIS A 295 -8.80 7.39 9.30
CA HIS A 295 -9.76 6.28 9.47
C HIS A 295 -9.15 5.05 10.15
N ASP A 296 -7.84 4.88 10.00
CA ASP A 296 -7.10 3.75 10.53
C ASP A 296 -6.43 4.06 11.88
N ASN A 297 -6.77 5.20 12.51
CA ASN A 297 -6.35 5.49 13.88
C ASN A 297 -7.09 4.59 14.88
N PRO A 298 -6.44 4.03 15.92
CA PRO A 298 -7.07 3.09 16.85
C PRO A 298 -8.30 3.63 17.60
N ILE A 299 -8.32 4.93 17.91
CA ILE A 299 -9.47 5.58 18.55
C ILE A 299 -10.57 5.80 17.51
N MET A 300 -10.20 6.29 16.32
CA MET A 300 -11.16 6.46 15.21
C MET A 300 -11.80 5.13 14.80
N ARG A 301 -11.06 4.04 14.70
CA ARG A 301 -11.60 2.71 14.37
C ARG A 301 -12.69 2.29 15.36
N ALA A 302 -12.39 2.43 16.65
CA ALA A 302 -13.31 2.08 17.74
C ALA A 302 -14.57 2.95 17.77
N TRP A 303 -14.50 4.17 17.24
CA TRP A 303 -15.65 5.06 17.10
C TRP A 303 -16.42 4.85 15.78
N LEU A 304 -15.73 4.77 14.65
CA LEU A 304 -16.30 4.81 13.31
C LEU A 304 -17.05 3.53 12.95
N TRP A 305 -16.38 2.38 13.05
CA TRP A 305 -16.87 1.12 12.50
C TRP A 305 -18.05 0.48 13.24
N PRO A 306 -18.30 0.70 14.55
CA PRO A 306 -19.51 0.22 15.19
C PRO A 306 -20.82 0.71 14.53
N HIS A 307 -20.80 1.88 13.89
CA HIS A 307 -21.98 2.46 13.24
C HIS A 307 -22.49 1.64 12.03
N VAL A 308 -21.68 0.72 11.49
CA VAL A 308 -22.06 -0.10 10.33
C VAL A 308 -22.65 -1.47 10.72
N ALA A 309 -22.81 -1.76 12.01
CA ALA A 309 -23.34 -3.03 12.52
C ALA A 309 -24.68 -3.43 11.89
N GLY A 310 -25.59 -2.46 11.73
CA GLY A 310 -26.93 -2.70 11.19
C GLY A 310 -26.96 -3.23 9.76
N LEU A 311 -25.88 -3.05 8.99
CA LEU A 311 -25.80 -3.57 7.61
C LEU A 311 -25.82 -5.09 7.57
N TYR A 312 -25.30 -5.77 8.59
CA TYR A 312 -25.26 -7.23 8.60
C TYR A 312 -26.67 -7.83 8.64
N ALA A 313 -27.56 -7.23 9.45
CA ALA A 313 -28.96 -7.64 9.55
C ALA A 313 -29.75 -7.37 8.26
N ALA A 314 -29.34 -6.37 7.47
CA ALA A 314 -29.94 -6.06 6.17
C ALA A 314 -29.47 -6.98 5.03
N GLY A 315 -28.50 -7.87 5.29
CA GLY A 315 -28.04 -8.90 4.37
C GLY A 315 -26.91 -8.45 3.43
N TRP A 316 -26.38 -9.42 2.68
CA TRP A 316 -25.17 -9.24 1.85
C TRP A 316 -25.21 -8.05 0.87
N PRO A 317 -26.33 -7.67 0.22
CA PRO A 317 -26.32 -6.52 -0.67
C PRO A 317 -26.06 -5.21 0.09
N ALA A 318 -26.62 -5.07 1.30
CA ALA A 318 -26.43 -3.91 2.14
C ALA A 318 -24.99 -3.82 2.68
N ILE A 319 -24.35 -4.96 2.97
CA ILE A 319 -22.94 -5.02 3.35
C ILE A 319 -22.06 -4.50 2.21
N LEU A 320 -22.24 -5.00 0.99
CA LEU A 320 -21.45 -4.57 -0.18
C LEU A 320 -21.67 -3.08 -0.50
N ALA A 321 -22.93 -2.64 -0.58
CA ALA A 321 -23.26 -1.26 -0.86
C ALA A 321 -22.76 -0.32 0.25
N GLY A 322 -22.91 -0.73 1.52
CA GLY A 322 -22.45 0.03 2.67
C GLY A 322 -20.93 0.09 2.77
N GLY A 323 -20.20 -0.97 2.43
CA GLY A 323 -18.74 -0.97 2.37
C GLY A 323 -18.20 0.00 1.32
N ILE A 324 -18.78 -0.02 0.10
CA ILE A 324 -18.43 0.93 -0.97
C ILE A 324 -18.79 2.36 -0.55
N GLY A 325 -20.01 2.58 -0.03
CA GLY A 325 -20.48 3.87 0.43
C GLY A 325 -19.62 4.45 1.56
N ALA A 326 -19.26 3.63 2.55
CA ALA A 326 -18.37 3.99 3.64
C ALA A 326 -16.98 4.36 3.12
N ALA A 327 -16.41 3.58 2.19
CA ALA A 327 -15.11 3.89 1.59
C ALA A 327 -15.10 5.24 0.88
N LEU A 328 -16.13 5.53 0.08
CA LEU A 328 -16.29 6.81 -0.61
C LEU A 328 -16.45 7.97 0.39
N ALA A 329 -17.29 7.80 1.43
CA ALA A 329 -17.53 8.83 2.43
C ALA A 329 -16.29 9.12 3.28
N VAL A 330 -15.61 8.08 3.77
CA VAL A 330 -14.36 8.18 4.54
C VAL A 330 -13.28 8.86 3.70
N TYR A 331 -13.12 8.47 2.43
CA TYR A 331 -12.14 9.10 1.56
C TYR A 331 -12.48 10.57 1.31
N ALA A 332 -13.73 10.89 0.99
CA ALA A 332 -14.15 12.27 0.72
C ALA A 332 -13.95 13.18 1.94
N LEU A 333 -14.46 12.78 3.10
CA LEU A 333 -14.35 13.57 4.33
C LEU A 333 -12.90 13.67 4.82
N GLY A 334 -12.17 12.54 4.83
CA GLY A 334 -10.76 12.52 5.21
C GLY A 334 -9.89 13.36 4.28
N ALA A 335 -10.15 13.32 2.96
CA ALA A 335 -9.41 14.13 2.00
C ALA A 335 -9.69 15.63 2.15
N LEU A 336 -10.92 16.02 2.52
CA LEU A 336 -11.28 17.41 2.83
C LEU A 336 -10.55 17.91 4.08
N ILE A 337 -10.61 17.13 5.18
CA ILE A 337 -9.90 17.44 6.43
C ILE A 337 -8.39 17.59 6.17
N ASP A 338 -7.80 16.63 5.44
CA ASP A 338 -6.38 16.65 5.16
C ASP A 338 -5.99 17.78 4.19
N ALA A 339 -6.84 18.12 3.22
CA ALA A 339 -6.59 19.26 2.34
C ALA A 339 -6.54 20.59 3.12
N ALA A 340 -7.39 20.75 4.13
CA ALA A 340 -7.36 21.91 5.03
C ALA A 340 -6.07 21.94 5.85
N ARG A 341 -5.72 20.83 6.52
CA ARG A 341 -4.46 20.67 7.28
C ARG A 341 -3.23 20.96 6.41
N ARG A 342 -3.17 20.42 5.18
CA ARG A 342 -2.05 20.64 4.25
C ARG A 342 -1.88 22.11 3.89
N THR A 343 -2.98 22.82 3.74
CA THR A 343 -2.98 24.22 3.33
C THR A 343 -2.63 25.15 4.50
N TRP A 344 -3.23 24.93 5.67
CA TRP A 344 -3.11 25.85 6.81
C TRP A 344 -1.97 25.51 7.76
N LEU A 345 -1.54 24.24 7.85
CA LEU A 345 -0.53 23.81 8.82
C LEU A 345 0.73 23.28 8.13
N GLU A 346 0.61 22.31 7.22
CA GLU A 346 1.78 21.64 6.64
C GLU A 346 2.67 22.58 5.84
N LYS A 347 2.08 23.30 4.86
CA LYS A 347 2.85 24.18 3.97
C LYS A 347 3.58 25.28 4.76
N PRO A 348 2.94 26.02 5.67
CA PRO A 348 3.65 27.00 6.49
C PRO A 348 4.74 26.38 7.37
N LEU A 349 4.44 25.26 8.03
CA LEU A 349 5.39 24.59 8.92
C LEU A 349 6.62 24.08 8.16
N LEU A 350 6.43 23.36 7.05
CA LEU A 350 7.54 22.85 6.24
C LEU A 350 8.34 23.99 5.62
N ALA A 351 7.71 25.09 5.19
CA ALA A 351 8.42 26.27 4.70
C ALA A 351 9.28 26.92 5.79
N TRP A 352 8.79 26.96 7.04
CA TRP A 352 9.55 27.45 8.19
C TRP A 352 10.72 26.51 8.53
N ILE A 353 10.49 25.19 8.62
CA ILE A 353 11.53 24.18 8.89
C ILE A 353 12.63 24.25 7.83
N SER A 354 12.22 24.30 6.55
CA SER A 354 13.15 24.31 5.42
C SER A 354 14.04 25.55 5.42
N ARG A 355 13.51 26.72 5.82
CA ARG A 355 14.30 27.94 6.01
C ARG A 355 15.21 27.86 7.23
N ARG A 356 14.67 27.44 8.39
CA ARG A 356 15.37 27.45 9.67
C ARG A 356 16.53 26.43 9.74
N PHE A 357 16.39 25.30 9.06
CA PHE A 357 17.32 24.18 9.09
C PHE A 357 17.92 23.84 7.73
N ALA A 358 17.88 24.76 6.76
CA ALA A 358 18.34 24.58 5.38
C ALA A 358 19.72 23.88 5.29
N ALA A 359 20.72 24.39 6.02
CA ALA A 359 22.07 23.86 5.99
C ALA A 359 22.17 22.41 6.52
N ARG A 360 21.38 22.06 7.55
CA ARG A 360 21.37 20.71 8.13
C ARG A 360 20.66 19.73 7.20
N LEU A 361 19.52 20.13 6.63
CA LEU A 361 18.77 19.33 5.65
C LEU A 361 19.64 19.07 4.41
N ALA A 362 20.28 20.10 3.86
CA ALA A 362 21.17 19.94 2.72
C ALA A 362 22.38 19.06 3.03
N ARG A 363 22.91 19.08 4.25
CA ARG A 363 23.99 18.17 4.68
C ARG A 363 23.49 16.72 4.71
N ALA A 364 22.30 16.48 5.25
CA ALA A 364 21.72 15.14 5.32
C ALA A 364 21.37 14.60 3.93
N ASP A 365 20.77 15.41 3.06
CA ASP A 365 20.49 15.06 1.67
C ASP A 365 21.78 14.69 0.91
N ARG A 366 22.89 15.43 1.13
CA ARG A 366 24.20 15.09 0.56
C ARG A 366 24.77 13.79 1.11
N TRP A 367 24.62 13.52 2.41
CA TRP A 367 25.11 12.29 3.01
C TRP A 367 24.44 11.05 2.38
N PHE A 368 23.11 11.08 2.22
CA PHE A 368 22.40 10.01 1.51
C PHE A 368 22.75 9.96 0.02
N GLY A 369 22.93 11.12 -0.63
CA GLY A 369 23.31 11.19 -2.05
C GLY A 369 24.71 10.64 -2.35
N GLN A 370 25.66 10.73 -1.41
CA GLN A 370 27.00 10.16 -1.54
C GLN A 370 26.97 8.62 -1.60
N VAL A 371 26.01 7.98 -0.94
CA VAL A 371 25.83 6.51 -0.99
C VAL A 371 25.47 6.04 -2.39
N GLU A 372 24.78 6.87 -3.18
CA GLU A 372 24.32 6.52 -4.53
C GLU A 372 25.38 6.70 -5.62
N GLN A 373 26.53 7.32 -5.30
CA GLN A 373 27.63 7.47 -6.25
C GLN A 373 28.53 6.23 -6.20
N PRO A 374 28.80 5.56 -7.33
CA PRO A 374 29.82 4.53 -7.35
C PRO A 374 31.14 5.20 -6.95
N ARG A 375 31.77 4.72 -5.86
CA ARG A 375 33.19 5.01 -5.68
C ARG A 375 33.88 4.48 -6.93
N ALA A 376 34.63 5.34 -7.62
CA ALA A 376 35.60 4.86 -8.59
C ALA A 376 36.41 3.78 -7.85
N ILE A 377 36.27 2.54 -8.30
CA ILE A 377 37.12 1.48 -7.80
C ILE A 377 38.46 1.81 -8.45
N ASP A 378 39.36 2.41 -7.69
CA ASP A 378 40.77 2.49 -8.06
C ASP A 378 41.26 1.03 -8.13
N VAL A 379 41.25 0.45 -9.34
CA VAL A 379 41.89 -0.83 -9.67
C VAL A 379 42.92 -0.58 -10.74
#